data_AF-A0A419I0L8-F1
#
_entry.id   AF-A0A419I0L8-F1
#
_cell.length_a   1.000
_cell.length_b   1.000
_cell.length_c   1.000
_cell.angle_alpha   90.00
_cell.angle_beta   90.00
_cell.angle_gamma   90.00
#
_symmetry.space_group_name_H-M   'P 1'
#
loop_
_entity.id
_entity.type
_entity.pdbx_description
1 polymer ?
#
loop_
_entity_poly.entity_id
_entity_poly.type
_entity_poly.pdbx_seq_one_letter_code
_entity_poly.pdbx_strand_id
1 'polypeptide(L)'
;MDQIRAVLGEEKLSYTGYSYGTDLGAVYTTMFPQRSDRILLDSNLGPGGLDSDGGRLFGLGMEERFPDFAKFAPANPKYGLGSTPEEVTSNYHALAARLDASPEGGIDGAMFRNGVFGRIYADANFPALAELWHALDKGQKLPDGPPDPPGTENSLASHLYVICGDTSWPKSTATCQRDVAADHERFPLYGASTANIRPCADWPKQAREFHQALRAQGVESQLVTYPEEGHGVRAFPALTDFLTRSLQWFDRHLRGL
;
A
#
# COMPACT_ATOMS: atom_id res chain seq x y z
N MET A 1 -0.12 20.72 -4.02
CA MET A 1 1.06 21.38 -3.41
C MET A 1 1.30 22.79 -3.97
N ASP A 2 1.47 22.99 -5.28
CA ASP A 2 1.83 24.32 -5.81
C ASP A 2 0.77 25.41 -5.52
N GLN A 3 -0.50 25.05 -5.61
CA GLN A 3 -1.59 25.95 -5.24
C GLN A 3 -1.58 26.31 -3.75
N ILE A 4 -1.21 25.36 -2.88
CA ILE A 4 -1.09 25.60 -1.44
C ILE A 4 0.04 26.61 -1.19
N ARG A 5 1.23 26.40 -1.79
CA ARG A 5 2.33 27.37 -1.77
C ARG A 5 1.86 28.76 -2.21
N ALA A 6 1.16 28.85 -3.35
CA ALA A 6 0.70 30.12 -3.91
C ALA A 6 -0.30 30.85 -3.00
N VAL A 7 -1.29 30.14 -2.46
CA VAL A 7 -2.32 30.71 -1.57
C VAL A 7 -1.74 31.15 -0.23
N LEU A 8 -0.69 30.49 0.25
CA LEU A 8 0.07 30.91 1.43
C LEU A 8 0.99 32.12 1.17
N GLY A 9 1.10 32.59 -0.08
CA GLY A 9 1.95 33.73 -0.45
C GLY A 9 3.44 33.41 -0.56
N GLU A 10 3.80 32.13 -0.54
CA GLU A 10 5.20 31.69 -0.57
C GLU A 10 5.73 31.68 -2.01
N GLU A 11 6.90 32.28 -2.27
CA GLU A 11 7.52 32.22 -3.60
C GLU A 11 8.01 30.80 -3.92
N LYS A 12 8.52 30.09 -2.91
CA LYS A 12 9.02 28.71 -2.99
C LYS A 12 8.52 27.87 -1.83
N LEU A 13 8.31 26.58 -2.05
CA LEU A 13 7.90 25.63 -1.04
C LEU A 13 9.10 25.09 -0.26
N SER A 14 9.06 25.19 1.07
CA SER A 14 9.81 24.30 1.96
C SER A 14 8.90 23.16 2.41
N TYR A 15 9.39 21.93 2.38
CA TYR A 15 8.57 20.73 2.59
C TYR A 15 9.33 19.64 3.35
N THR A 16 8.64 19.00 4.27
CA THR A 16 9.10 17.77 4.93
C THR A 16 8.14 16.65 4.63
N GLY A 17 8.63 15.59 3.99
CA GLY A 17 7.87 14.40 3.64
C GLY A 17 8.39 13.18 4.38
N TYR A 18 7.48 12.41 4.94
CA TYR A 18 7.75 11.12 5.57
C TYR A 18 7.00 10.03 4.83
N SER A 19 7.59 8.84 4.68
CA SER A 19 6.94 7.68 4.06
C SER A 19 6.41 8.03 2.65
N TYR A 20 5.15 7.78 2.32
CA TYR A 20 4.57 8.19 1.02
C TYR A 20 4.78 9.69 0.70
N GLY A 21 4.84 10.54 1.73
CA GLY A 21 5.17 11.96 1.57
C GLY A 21 6.52 12.22 0.91
N THR A 22 7.46 11.27 0.92
CA THR A 22 8.73 11.42 0.20
C THR A 22 8.55 11.39 -1.31
N ASP A 23 7.66 10.52 -1.80
CA ASP A 23 7.36 10.41 -3.22
C ASP A 23 6.63 11.66 -3.72
N LEU A 24 5.63 12.11 -2.94
CA LEU A 24 4.95 13.38 -3.19
C LEU A 24 5.91 14.58 -3.26
N GLY A 25 6.89 14.64 -2.35
CA GLY A 25 7.93 15.67 -2.36
C GLY A 25 8.87 15.58 -3.57
N ALA A 26 9.26 14.36 -3.95
CA ALA A 26 10.11 14.11 -5.12
C ALA A 26 9.41 14.49 -6.43
N VAL A 27 8.13 14.14 -6.59
CA VAL A 27 7.32 14.52 -7.76
C VAL A 27 7.17 16.04 -7.83
N TYR A 28 6.84 16.70 -6.72
CA TYR A 28 6.69 18.16 -6.70
C TYR A 28 7.98 18.89 -7.10
N THR A 29 9.11 18.49 -6.52
CA THR A 29 10.41 19.12 -6.79
C THR A 29 10.88 18.89 -8.22
N THR A 30 10.50 17.76 -8.83
CA THR A 30 10.75 17.47 -10.25
C THR A 30 9.89 18.33 -11.18
N MET A 31 8.60 18.51 -10.85
CA MET A 31 7.66 19.30 -11.67
C MET A 31 7.88 20.81 -11.54
N PHE A 32 8.28 21.29 -10.36
CA PHE A 32 8.42 22.71 -10.04
C PHE A 32 9.78 23.02 -9.37
N PRO A 33 10.92 22.73 -10.04
CA PRO A 33 12.23 22.87 -9.41
C PRO A 33 12.55 24.31 -9.02
N GLN A 34 12.08 25.30 -9.78
CA GLN A 34 12.27 26.73 -9.48
C GLN A 34 11.40 27.22 -8.32
N ARG A 35 10.37 26.45 -7.92
CA ARG A 35 9.46 26.74 -6.81
C ARG A 35 9.75 25.89 -5.57
N SER A 36 10.89 25.22 -5.53
CA SER A 36 11.33 24.39 -4.40
C SER A 36 12.49 25.07 -3.67
N ASP A 37 12.47 25.05 -2.34
CA ASP A 37 13.51 25.66 -1.48
C ASP A 37 14.22 24.61 -0.61
N ARG A 38 13.72 24.36 0.61
CA ARG A 38 14.32 23.38 1.55
C ARG A 38 13.44 22.14 1.63
N ILE A 39 14.00 20.99 1.26
CA ILE A 39 13.26 19.72 1.15
C ILE A 39 13.92 18.67 2.04
N LEU A 40 13.15 18.12 2.97
CA LEU A 40 13.51 16.94 3.76
C LEU A 40 12.62 15.79 3.33
N LEU A 41 13.23 14.68 2.90
CA LEU A 41 12.57 13.43 2.60
C LEU A 41 13.16 12.38 3.54
N ASP A 42 12.32 11.76 4.37
CA ASP A 42 12.74 10.78 5.37
C ASP A 42 11.91 9.49 5.20
N SER A 43 12.59 8.34 5.26
CA SER A 43 12.02 7.01 5.01
C SER A 43 11.51 6.85 3.58
N ASN A 44 12.43 7.07 2.63
CA ASN A 44 12.15 7.23 1.21
C ASN A 44 11.65 5.96 0.52
N LEU A 45 10.72 6.16 -0.41
CA LEU A 45 10.34 5.18 -1.41
C LEU A 45 11.35 5.15 -2.57
N GLY A 46 11.42 4.01 -3.26
CA GLY A 46 12.25 3.85 -4.44
C GLY A 46 11.72 4.63 -5.67
N PRO A 47 12.44 4.59 -6.80
CA PRO A 47 12.06 5.34 -8.01
C PRO A 47 10.67 5.00 -8.59
N GLY A 48 10.13 3.82 -8.26
CA GLY A 48 8.77 3.39 -8.65
C GLY A 48 7.66 3.84 -7.69
N GLY A 49 7.99 4.59 -6.64
CA GLY A 49 7.05 4.93 -5.57
C GLY A 49 6.66 3.71 -4.75
N LEU A 50 5.42 3.69 -4.25
CA LEU A 50 4.84 2.53 -3.57
C LEU A 50 4.11 1.65 -4.58
N ASP A 51 4.87 0.91 -5.38
CA ASP A 51 4.38 -0.09 -6.32
C ASP A 51 4.38 -1.50 -5.70
N SER A 52 4.07 -2.52 -6.52
CA SER A 52 4.05 -3.91 -6.05
C SER A 52 5.42 -4.40 -5.54
N ASP A 53 6.52 -4.00 -6.17
CA ASP A 53 7.84 -4.46 -5.76
C ASP A 53 8.30 -3.73 -4.49
N GLY A 54 8.05 -2.42 -4.40
CA GLY A 54 8.24 -1.65 -3.18
C GLY A 54 7.41 -2.18 -2.01
N GLY A 55 6.14 -2.54 -2.25
CA GLY A 55 5.29 -3.16 -1.24
C GLY A 55 5.79 -4.53 -0.77
N ARG A 56 6.42 -5.32 -1.64
CA ARG A 56 6.98 -6.63 -1.28
C ARG A 56 8.19 -6.52 -0.35
N LEU A 57 8.91 -5.40 -0.37
CA LEU A 57 10.04 -5.17 0.54
C LEU A 57 9.63 -5.11 2.02
N PHE A 58 8.34 -4.92 2.34
CA PHE A 58 7.87 -5.07 3.72
C PHE A 58 8.07 -6.49 4.26
N GLY A 59 8.13 -7.52 3.41
CA GLY A 59 8.51 -8.87 3.80
C GLY A 59 9.94 -8.93 4.32
N LEU A 60 10.89 -8.34 3.59
CA LEU A 60 12.28 -8.21 4.03
C LEU A 60 12.39 -7.38 5.31
N GLY A 61 11.70 -6.23 5.37
CA GLY A 61 11.72 -5.37 6.56
C GLY A 61 11.24 -6.10 7.82
N MET A 62 10.28 -7.03 7.69
CA MET A 62 9.86 -7.89 8.78
C MET A 62 11.00 -8.83 9.24
N GLU A 63 11.70 -9.47 8.30
CA GLU A 63 12.85 -10.34 8.62
C GLU A 63 13.99 -9.59 9.33
N GLU A 64 14.24 -8.35 8.93
CA GLU A 64 15.29 -7.52 9.53
C GLU A 64 14.90 -6.99 10.91
N ARG A 65 13.62 -6.66 11.10
CA ARG A 65 13.14 -5.98 12.31
C ARG A 65 12.67 -6.91 13.41
N PHE A 66 12.05 -8.05 13.07
CA PHE A 66 11.55 -9.01 14.05
C PHE A 66 12.63 -9.55 15.02
N PRO A 67 13.91 -9.74 14.63
CA PRO A 67 14.97 -10.14 15.56
C PRO A 67 15.12 -9.24 16.78
N ASP A 68 14.77 -7.96 16.70
CA ASP A 68 14.81 -7.08 17.88
C ASP A 68 13.70 -7.40 18.87
N PHE A 69 12.49 -7.72 18.39
CA PHE A 69 11.41 -8.23 19.23
C PHE A 69 11.79 -9.59 19.83
N ALA A 70 12.42 -10.46 19.02
CA ALA A 70 12.88 -11.76 19.47
C ALA A 70 13.98 -11.68 20.55
N LYS A 71 14.77 -10.59 20.60
CA LYS A 71 15.68 -10.28 21.73
C LYS A 71 14.96 -9.67 22.93
N PHE A 72 13.96 -8.83 22.68
CA PHE A 72 13.18 -8.18 23.74
C PHE A 72 12.39 -9.19 24.60
N ALA A 73 11.75 -10.17 23.97
CA ALA A 73 10.92 -11.16 24.64
C ALA A 73 11.63 -11.96 25.76
N PRO A 74 12.81 -12.60 25.53
CA PRO A 74 13.52 -13.34 26.57
C PRO A 74 14.11 -12.43 27.65
N ALA A 75 14.42 -11.17 27.33
CA ALA A 75 14.78 -10.15 28.34
C ALA A 75 13.60 -9.77 29.25
N ASN A 76 12.37 -10.15 28.86
CA ASN A 76 11.13 -9.90 29.59
C ASN A 76 10.36 -11.21 29.83
N PRO A 77 10.90 -12.15 30.65
CA PRO A 77 10.37 -13.50 30.78
C PRO A 77 8.93 -13.56 31.32
N LYS A 78 8.43 -12.46 31.93
CA LYS A 78 7.05 -12.31 32.37
C LYS A 78 6.01 -12.56 31.25
N TYR A 79 6.37 -12.37 29.98
CA TYR A 79 5.47 -12.64 28.85
C TYR A 79 5.50 -14.10 28.39
N GLY A 80 6.51 -14.88 28.78
CA GLY A 80 6.57 -16.32 28.50
C GLY A 80 6.55 -16.69 27.02
N LEU A 81 7.15 -15.88 26.13
CA LEU A 81 7.12 -16.09 24.67
C LEU A 81 8.30 -16.91 24.12
N GLY A 82 9.23 -17.32 24.99
CA GLY A 82 10.46 -18.00 24.64
C GLY A 82 11.64 -17.52 25.50
N SER A 83 12.65 -18.37 25.64
CA SER A 83 13.86 -18.12 26.44
C SER A 83 15.04 -17.66 25.59
N THR A 84 14.97 -17.87 24.27
CA THR A 84 15.95 -17.38 23.30
C THR A 84 15.25 -16.74 22.10
N PRO A 85 15.93 -15.87 21.31
CA PRO A 85 15.37 -15.32 20.08
C PRO A 85 14.88 -16.39 19.09
N GLU A 86 15.59 -17.52 18.99
CA GLU A 86 15.23 -18.64 18.12
C GLU A 86 13.94 -19.33 18.58
N GLU A 87 13.76 -19.51 19.89
CA GLU A 87 12.51 -20.02 20.45
C GLU A 87 11.35 -19.05 20.18
N VAL A 88 11.56 -17.74 20.30
CA VAL A 88 10.51 -16.73 20.00
C VAL A 88 10.10 -16.79 18.53
N THR A 89 11.06 -16.89 17.61
CA THR A 89 10.78 -17.05 16.17
C THR A 89 10.06 -18.38 15.89
N SER A 90 10.45 -19.47 16.53
CA SER A 90 9.74 -20.76 16.38
C SER A 90 8.30 -20.66 16.90
N ASN A 91 8.10 -20.02 18.05
CA ASN A 91 6.78 -19.80 18.65
C ASN A 91 5.91 -18.87 17.80
N TYR A 92 6.50 -17.91 17.08
CA TYR A 92 5.78 -17.07 16.11
C TYR A 92 5.12 -17.93 15.05
N HIS A 93 5.90 -18.81 14.41
CA HIS A 93 5.40 -19.69 13.37
C HIS A 93 4.37 -20.69 13.91
N ALA A 94 4.61 -21.25 15.10
CA ALA A 94 3.68 -22.17 15.74
C ALA A 94 2.33 -21.50 16.05
N LEU A 95 2.35 -20.29 16.61
CA LEU A 95 1.12 -19.54 16.90
C LEU A 95 0.40 -19.14 15.60
N ALA A 96 1.14 -18.63 14.61
CA ALA A 96 0.55 -18.22 13.34
C ALA A 96 -0.14 -19.41 12.62
N ALA A 97 0.52 -20.57 12.58
CA ALA A 97 -0.04 -21.79 12.01
C ALA A 97 -1.26 -22.32 12.80
N ARG A 98 -1.24 -22.21 14.13
CA ARG A 98 -2.38 -22.56 14.98
C ARG A 98 -3.59 -21.68 14.68
N LEU A 99 -3.38 -20.36 14.56
CA LEU A 99 -4.43 -19.38 14.24
C LEU A 99 -4.93 -19.48 12.79
N ASP A 100 -4.08 -19.92 11.85
CA ASP A 100 -4.51 -20.26 10.49
C ASP A 100 -5.50 -21.44 10.48
N ALA A 101 -5.28 -22.44 11.33
CA ALA A 101 -6.15 -23.62 11.43
C ALA A 101 -7.39 -23.38 12.30
N SER A 102 -7.26 -22.61 13.38
CA SER A 102 -8.30 -22.37 14.36
C SER A 102 -8.20 -20.94 14.90
N PRO A 103 -8.91 -19.97 14.28
CA PRO A 103 -8.95 -18.59 14.77
C PRO A 103 -9.41 -18.53 16.23
N GLU A 104 -8.82 -17.62 17.00
CA GLU A 104 -9.05 -17.47 18.43
C GLU A 104 -9.30 -16.01 18.79
N GLY A 105 -10.32 -15.72 19.59
CA GLY A 105 -10.64 -14.34 19.98
C GLY A 105 -10.95 -13.41 18.79
N GLY A 106 -11.39 -13.97 17.64
CA GLY A 106 -11.61 -13.21 16.41
C GLY A 106 -10.34 -12.90 15.61
N ILE A 107 -9.18 -13.45 16.00
CA ILE A 107 -7.90 -13.29 15.32
C ILE A 107 -7.54 -14.59 14.61
N ASP A 108 -7.34 -14.52 13.30
CA ASP A 108 -6.73 -15.60 12.50
C ASP A 108 -5.21 -15.37 12.32
N GLY A 109 -4.52 -16.30 11.65
CA GLY A 109 -3.08 -16.17 11.44
C GLY A 109 -2.70 -14.97 10.56
N ALA A 110 -3.54 -14.57 9.61
CA ALA A 110 -3.28 -13.38 8.78
C ALA A 110 -3.37 -12.09 9.60
N MET A 111 -4.41 -11.97 10.45
CA MET A 111 -4.58 -10.86 11.39
C MET A 111 -3.45 -10.81 12.42
N PHE A 112 -3.01 -11.95 12.95
CA PHE A 112 -1.86 -12.01 13.86
C PHE A 112 -0.58 -11.50 13.20
N ARG A 113 -0.24 -12.00 12.01
CA ARG A 113 0.95 -11.57 11.26
C ARG A 113 0.91 -10.08 10.93
N ASN A 114 -0.23 -9.56 10.48
CA ASN A 114 -0.43 -8.13 10.23
C ASN A 114 -0.33 -7.30 11.54
N GLY A 115 -0.87 -7.83 12.64
CA GLY A 115 -0.81 -7.18 13.96
C GLY A 115 0.60 -7.12 14.54
N VAL A 116 1.43 -8.14 14.29
CA VAL A 116 2.86 -8.16 14.60
C VAL A 116 3.57 -7.13 13.73
N PHE A 117 3.41 -7.19 12.41
CA PHE A 117 4.00 -6.23 11.47
C PHE A 117 3.73 -4.77 11.89
N GLY A 118 2.48 -4.42 12.18
CA GLY A 118 2.12 -3.05 12.58
C GLY A 118 2.72 -2.60 13.92
N ARG A 119 2.92 -3.53 14.88
CA ARG A 119 3.47 -3.18 16.20
C ARG A 119 4.99 -3.12 16.21
N ILE A 120 5.68 -3.88 15.38
CA ILE A 120 7.15 -3.87 15.40
C ILE A 120 7.77 -2.58 14.83
N TYR A 121 6.98 -1.68 14.23
CA TYR A 121 7.44 -0.37 13.75
C TYR A 121 8.16 0.46 14.81
N ALA A 122 7.81 0.30 16.10
CA ALA A 122 8.44 1.04 17.19
C ALA A 122 8.65 0.14 18.40
N ASP A 123 9.84 0.19 19.01
CA ASP A 123 10.15 -0.55 20.25
C ASP A 123 9.16 -0.25 21.38
N ALA A 124 8.61 0.96 21.41
CA ALA A 124 7.59 1.37 22.38
C ALA A 124 6.33 0.47 22.36
N ASN A 125 6.06 -0.21 21.24
CA ASN A 125 4.92 -1.11 21.08
C ASN A 125 5.25 -2.57 21.45
N PHE A 126 6.52 -2.91 21.71
CA PHE A 126 6.92 -4.29 22.04
C PHE A 126 6.20 -4.86 23.27
N PRO A 127 6.04 -4.12 24.39
CA PRO A 127 5.24 -4.60 25.52
C PRO A 127 3.80 -4.96 25.12
N ALA A 128 3.12 -4.09 24.38
CA ALA A 128 1.74 -4.32 23.95
C ALA A 128 1.62 -5.51 22.98
N LEU A 129 2.61 -5.70 22.10
CA LEU A 129 2.69 -6.89 21.25
C LEU A 129 2.89 -8.17 22.09
N ALA A 130 3.77 -8.12 23.08
CA ALA A 130 4.06 -9.27 23.93
C ALA A 130 2.86 -9.66 24.82
N GLU A 131 2.10 -8.68 25.32
CA GLU A 131 0.85 -8.91 26.05
C GLU A 131 -0.22 -9.55 25.18
N LEU A 132 -0.42 -9.04 23.96
CA LEU A 132 -1.37 -9.63 23.00
C LEU A 132 -0.99 -11.09 22.67
N TRP A 133 0.28 -11.34 22.37
CA TRP A 133 0.77 -12.68 22.06
C TRP A 133 0.59 -13.60 23.27
N HIS A 134 0.97 -13.16 24.48
CA HIS A 134 0.77 -13.95 25.70
C HIS A 134 -0.71 -14.34 25.89
N ALA A 135 -1.64 -13.39 25.71
CA ALA A 135 -3.06 -13.66 25.84
C ALA A 135 -3.54 -14.67 24.81
N LEU A 136 -3.11 -14.56 23.55
CA LEU A 136 -3.39 -15.55 22.50
C LEU A 136 -2.80 -16.92 22.85
N ASP A 137 -1.56 -17.00 23.35
CA ASP A 137 -0.94 -18.28 23.69
C ASP A 137 -1.65 -19.00 24.84
N LYS A 138 -2.22 -18.25 25.79
CA LYS A 138 -2.92 -18.77 26.97
C LYS A 138 -4.44 -18.87 26.81
N GLY A 139 -5.00 -18.51 25.65
CA GLY A 139 -6.44 -18.44 25.43
C GLY A 139 -7.15 -17.52 26.42
N GLN A 140 -6.50 -16.43 26.79
CA GLN A 140 -7.03 -15.43 27.72
C GLN A 140 -7.82 -14.35 26.96
N LYS A 141 -8.57 -13.52 27.71
CA LYS A 141 -9.18 -12.32 27.14
C LYS A 141 -8.07 -11.47 26.51
N LEU A 142 -8.23 -11.11 25.24
CA LEU A 142 -7.31 -10.21 24.56
C LEU A 142 -7.31 -8.83 25.24
N PRO A 143 -6.15 -8.15 25.35
CA PRO A 143 -6.10 -6.77 25.80
C PRO A 143 -6.99 -5.89 24.93
N ASP A 144 -7.74 -4.97 25.55
CA ASP A 144 -8.54 -4.01 24.80
C ASP A 144 -7.58 -3.10 24.02
N GLY A 145 -7.73 -3.05 22.69
CA GLY A 145 -6.97 -2.13 21.85
C GLY A 145 -7.41 -0.69 22.06
N PRO A 146 -6.58 0.31 21.68
CA PRO A 146 -7.08 1.68 21.59
C PRO A 146 -8.26 1.71 20.60
N PRO A 147 -9.28 2.55 20.86
CA PRO A 147 -10.37 2.72 19.90
C PRO A 147 -9.80 3.22 18.58
N ASP A 148 -10.39 2.78 17.47
CA ASP A 148 -10.03 3.27 16.15
C ASP A 148 -10.15 4.80 16.10
N PRO A 149 -9.15 5.50 15.56
CA PRO A 149 -9.26 6.93 15.33
C PRO A 149 -10.50 7.25 14.47
N PRO A 150 -11.16 8.39 14.71
CA PRO A 150 -12.22 8.84 13.82
C PRO A 150 -11.73 8.90 12.37
N GLY A 151 -12.47 8.27 11.45
CA GLY A 151 -12.14 8.30 10.03
C GLY A 151 -11.16 7.21 9.55
N THR A 152 -10.88 6.17 10.34
CA THR A 152 -10.06 5.01 9.90
C THR A 152 -10.51 4.43 8.56
N GLU A 153 -11.83 4.33 8.32
CA GLU A 153 -12.36 3.92 7.02
C GLU A 153 -11.84 4.86 5.93
N ASN A 154 -12.00 6.17 6.10
CA ASN A 154 -11.65 7.14 5.08
C ASN A 154 -10.14 7.15 4.83
N SER A 155 -9.34 6.93 5.88
CA SER A 155 -7.89 6.76 5.73
C SER A 155 -7.55 5.54 4.87
N LEU A 156 -8.22 4.42 5.07
CA LEU A 156 -8.03 3.21 4.25
C LEU A 156 -8.50 3.43 2.81
N ALA A 157 -9.68 4.00 2.61
CA ALA A 157 -10.23 4.31 1.29
C ALA A 157 -9.33 5.28 0.52
N SER A 158 -8.88 6.35 1.17
CA SER A 158 -7.96 7.35 0.60
C SER A 158 -6.61 6.72 0.27
N HIS A 159 -6.08 5.88 1.15
CA HIS A 159 -4.83 5.16 0.90
C HIS A 159 -4.93 4.31 -0.37
N LEU A 160 -5.97 3.46 -0.48
CA LEU A 160 -6.20 2.62 -1.66
C LEU A 160 -6.38 3.46 -2.93
N TYR A 161 -7.18 4.53 -2.86
CA TYR A 161 -7.40 5.41 -4.01
C TYR A 161 -6.10 6.02 -4.55
N VAL A 162 -5.22 6.45 -3.65
CA VAL A 162 -3.92 7.03 -4.03
C VAL A 162 -2.98 5.96 -4.58
N ILE A 163 -2.69 4.88 -3.83
CA ILE A 163 -1.67 3.90 -4.25
C ILE A 163 -2.08 3.12 -5.51
N CYS A 164 -3.37 2.83 -5.68
CA CYS A 164 -3.84 2.11 -6.85
C CYS A 164 -3.92 3.02 -8.09
N GLY A 165 -3.94 4.34 -7.89
CA GLY A 165 -3.94 5.35 -8.93
C GLY A 165 -2.54 5.75 -9.40
N ASP A 166 -1.57 5.79 -8.49
CA ASP A 166 -0.22 6.31 -8.77
C ASP A 166 0.72 5.29 -9.41
N THR A 167 0.54 3.98 -9.13
CA THR A 167 1.51 2.94 -9.53
C THR A 167 0.86 1.75 -10.23
N SER A 168 1.69 0.93 -10.88
CA SER A 168 1.23 -0.28 -11.56
C SER A 168 1.21 -1.46 -10.60
N TRP A 169 0.10 -2.22 -10.62
CA TRP A 169 -0.10 -3.41 -9.80
C TRP A 169 -0.34 -4.65 -10.66
N PRO A 170 0.16 -5.84 -10.26
CA PRO A 170 -0.14 -7.10 -10.93
C PRO A 170 -1.66 -7.35 -11.00
N LYS A 171 -2.14 -7.64 -12.21
CA LYS A 171 -3.57 -7.92 -12.46
C LYS A 171 -3.91 -9.41 -12.50
N SER A 172 -2.90 -10.25 -12.72
CA SER A 172 -3.07 -11.69 -12.89
C SER A 172 -2.97 -12.40 -11.55
N THR A 173 -4.00 -13.15 -11.17
CA THR A 173 -3.97 -14.04 -10.01
C THR A 173 -2.79 -15.01 -10.07
N ALA A 174 -2.43 -15.51 -11.25
CA ALA A 174 -1.29 -16.43 -11.41
C ALA A 174 0.05 -15.76 -11.11
N THR A 175 0.20 -14.48 -11.46
CA THR A 175 1.38 -13.68 -11.07
C THR A 175 1.45 -13.54 -9.57
N CYS A 176 0.35 -13.09 -8.93
CA CYS A 176 0.31 -12.93 -7.47
C CYS A 176 0.58 -14.26 -6.74
N GLN A 177 0.01 -15.37 -7.19
CA GLN A 177 0.26 -16.70 -6.59
C GLN A 177 1.73 -17.11 -6.64
N ARG A 178 2.39 -16.88 -7.78
CA ARG A 178 3.82 -17.15 -7.93
C ARG A 178 4.64 -16.26 -7.00
N ASP A 179 4.32 -14.98 -6.93
CA ASP A 179 5.06 -14.01 -6.12
C ASP A 179 4.85 -14.29 -4.62
N VAL A 180 3.63 -14.69 -4.20
CA VAL A 180 3.33 -15.18 -2.85
C VAL A 180 4.16 -16.42 -2.52
N ALA A 181 4.23 -17.41 -3.41
CA ALA A 181 5.02 -18.62 -3.17
C ALA A 181 6.51 -18.30 -3.01
N ALA A 182 7.05 -17.43 -3.87
CA ALA A 182 8.45 -17.02 -3.82
C ALA A 182 8.78 -16.22 -2.55
N ASP A 183 7.92 -15.27 -2.17
CA ASP A 183 8.18 -14.42 -1.01
C ASP A 183 7.86 -15.13 0.32
N HIS A 184 6.98 -16.12 0.33
CA HIS A 184 6.80 -17.01 1.48
C HIS A 184 8.07 -17.79 1.79
N GLU A 185 8.79 -18.26 0.77
CA GLU A 185 10.06 -18.96 0.96
C GLU A 185 11.19 -18.01 1.39
N ARG A 186 11.26 -16.83 0.77
CA ARG A 186 12.34 -15.86 1.03
C ARG A 186 12.17 -15.12 2.35
N PHE A 187 10.93 -14.78 2.71
CA PHE A 187 10.58 -13.95 3.86
C PHE A 187 9.43 -14.63 4.65
N PRO A 188 9.72 -15.74 5.36
CA PRO A 188 8.71 -16.60 5.98
C PRO A 188 7.88 -15.92 7.07
N LEU A 189 8.30 -14.78 7.62
CA LEU A 189 7.51 -14.08 8.63
C LEU A 189 6.28 -13.39 8.03
N TYR A 190 6.43 -12.72 6.88
CA TYR A 190 5.37 -11.84 6.35
C TYR A 190 5.33 -11.69 4.81
N GLY A 191 6.28 -12.27 4.07
CA GLY A 191 6.43 -12.08 2.62
C GLY A 191 5.20 -12.47 1.81
N ALA A 192 4.53 -13.56 2.19
CA ALA A 192 3.28 -13.98 1.55
C ALA A 192 2.20 -12.90 1.58
N SER A 193 2.08 -12.17 2.70
CA SER A 193 1.08 -11.09 2.86
C SER A 193 1.40 -9.90 1.96
N THR A 194 2.68 -9.58 1.81
CA THR A 194 3.14 -8.40 1.06
C THR A 194 3.12 -8.62 -0.44
N ALA A 195 3.27 -9.87 -0.90
CA ALA A 195 3.18 -10.27 -2.31
C ALA A 195 1.76 -10.65 -2.76
N ASN A 196 0.78 -10.67 -1.86
CA ASN A 196 -0.58 -11.11 -2.17
C ASN A 196 -1.32 -10.14 -3.11
N ILE A 197 -2.38 -10.64 -3.75
CA ILE A 197 -3.26 -9.82 -4.57
C ILE A 197 -3.85 -8.68 -3.74
N ARG A 198 -3.81 -7.46 -4.30
CA ARG A 198 -4.34 -6.24 -3.69
C ARG A 198 -5.61 -5.80 -4.42
N PRO A 199 -6.48 -4.99 -3.78
CA PRO A 199 -7.60 -4.32 -4.47
C PRO A 199 -7.15 -3.55 -5.72
N CYS A 200 -5.89 -3.10 -5.76
CA CYS A 200 -5.31 -2.42 -6.91
C CYS A 200 -5.26 -3.24 -8.21
N ALA A 201 -5.28 -4.58 -8.13
CA ALA A 201 -5.27 -5.45 -9.30
C ALA A 201 -6.45 -5.17 -10.26
N ASP A 202 -7.60 -4.81 -9.70
CA ASP A 202 -8.83 -4.51 -10.43
C ASP A 202 -9.33 -3.06 -10.20
N TRP A 203 -8.41 -2.13 -9.85
CA TRP A 203 -8.81 -0.75 -9.60
C TRP A 203 -9.27 -0.06 -10.89
N PRO A 204 -10.42 0.63 -10.88
CA PRO A 204 -10.86 1.45 -12.00
C PRO A 204 -9.82 2.52 -12.32
N LYS A 205 -9.37 2.60 -13.58
CA LYS A 205 -8.36 3.57 -13.98
C LYS A 205 -8.89 5.00 -13.92
N GLN A 206 -8.00 5.93 -13.58
CA GLN A 206 -8.16 7.39 -13.43
C GLN A 206 -8.72 8.15 -14.67
N ALA A 207 -9.13 7.42 -15.71
CA ALA A 207 -9.61 8.00 -16.95
C ALA A 207 -10.87 8.86 -16.73
N ARG A 208 -11.69 8.53 -15.71
CA ARG A 208 -12.88 9.32 -15.35
C ARG A 208 -12.48 10.63 -14.69
N GLU A 209 -11.45 10.60 -13.87
CA GLU A 209 -10.90 11.70 -13.10
C GLU A 209 -10.24 12.71 -14.04
N PHE A 210 -9.45 12.25 -15.02
CA PHE A 210 -8.91 13.11 -16.07
C PHE A 210 -10.01 13.73 -16.95
N HIS A 211 -11.02 12.94 -17.32
CA HIS A 211 -12.16 13.46 -18.06
C HIS A 211 -12.90 14.55 -17.28
N GLN A 212 -13.15 14.34 -15.99
CA GLN A 212 -13.78 15.32 -15.11
C GLN A 212 -12.92 16.58 -14.93
N ALA A 213 -11.60 16.43 -14.76
CA ALA A 213 -10.69 17.56 -14.63
C ALA A 213 -10.68 18.43 -15.90
N LEU A 214 -10.62 17.83 -17.09
CA LEU A 214 -10.72 18.54 -18.37
C LEU A 214 -12.05 19.31 -18.47
N ARG A 215 -13.16 18.66 -18.14
CA ARG A 215 -14.48 19.31 -18.14
C ARG A 215 -14.57 20.46 -17.14
N ALA A 216 -13.96 20.32 -15.96
CA ALA A 216 -13.92 21.37 -14.95
C ALA A 216 -13.13 22.61 -15.41
N GLN A 217 -12.16 22.44 -16.32
CA GLN A 217 -11.41 23.53 -16.96
C GLN A 217 -12.08 24.06 -18.24
N GLY A 218 -13.30 23.64 -18.55
CA GLY A 218 -14.02 24.05 -19.76
C GLY A 218 -13.50 23.41 -21.05
N VAL A 219 -12.65 22.38 -20.96
CA VAL A 219 -12.15 21.65 -22.12
C VAL A 219 -13.17 20.59 -22.52
N GLU A 220 -13.57 20.60 -23.80
CA GLU A 220 -14.39 19.52 -24.34
C GLU A 220 -13.60 18.21 -24.36
N SER A 221 -14.13 17.20 -23.68
CA SER A 221 -13.48 15.89 -23.51
C SER A 221 -14.49 14.79 -23.76
N GLN A 222 -14.07 13.68 -24.37
CA GLN A 222 -14.84 12.45 -24.49
C GLN A 222 -14.03 11.29 -23.91
N LEU A 223 -14.63 10.51 -23.01
CA LEU A 223 -14.04 9.32 -22.43
C LEU A 223 -14.85 8.09 -22.84
N VAL A 224 -14.16 7.08 -23.36
CA VAL A 224 -14.74 5.76 -23.62
C VAL A 224 -13.80 4.70 -23.07
N THR A 225 -14.37 3.76 -22.32
CA THR A 225 -13.68 2.59 -21.79
C THR A 225 -14.21 1.35 -22.48
N TYR A 226 -13.33 0.48 -22.97
CA TYR A 226 -13.67 -0.82 -23.53
C TYR A 226 -13.21 -1.91 -22.53
N PRO A 227 -14.07 -2.38 -21.63
CA PRO A 227 -13.65 -3.25 -20.52
C PRO A 227 -13.09 -4.60 -20.98
N GLU A 228 -13.57 -5.09 -22.13
CA GLU A 228 -13.16 -6.38 -22.71
C GLU A 228 -11.92 -6.26 -23.63
N GLU A 229 -11.49 -5.03 -23.94
CA GLU A 229 -10.31 -4.77 -24.75
C GLU A 229 -9.11 -4.52 -23.82
N GLY A 230 -8.05 -5.33 -23.98
CA GLY A 230 -6.80 -5.19 -23.22
C GLY A 230 -5.96 -3.99 -23.69
N HIS A 231 -4.68 -4.20 -24.01
CA HIS A 231 -3.88 -3.15 -24.65
C HIS A 231 -4.22 -3.09 -26.15
N GLY A 232 -5.01 -2.09 -26.54
CA GLY A 232 -5.48 -1.87 -27.91
C GLY A 232 -6.91 -2.37 -28.14
N VAL A 233 -7.66 -1.66 -29.00
CA VAL A 233 -9.02 -2.01 -29.41
C VAL A 233 -8.95 -2.93 -30.62
N ARG A 234 -9.38 -4.19 -30.49
CA ARG A 234 -9.13 -5.24 -31.49
C ARG A 234 -10.38 -5.98 -31.94
N ALA A 235 -11.34 -6.22 -31.06
CA ALA A 235 -12.53 -6.98 -31.39
C ALA A 235 -13.65 -6.06 -31.89
N PHE A 236 -14.50 -6.62 -32.74
CA PHE A 236 -15.80 -6.04 -33.02
C PHE A 236 -16.75 -6.33 -31.85
N PRO A 237 -17.60 -5.38 -31.43
CA PRO A 237 -17.89 -4.09 -32.08
C PRO A 237 -16.99 -2.92 -31.65
N ALA A 238 -16.11 -3.11 -30.66
CA ALA A 238 -15.30 -2.03 -30.07
C ALA A 238 -14.42 -1.31 -31.10
N LEU A 239 -13.84 -2.05 -32.06
CA LEU A 239 -13.02 -1.48 -33.13
C LEU A 239 -13.82 -0.53 -34.04
N THR A 240 -15.07 -0.87 -34.36
CA THR A 240 -15.96 0.01 -35.14
C THR A 240 -16.24 1.30 -34.38
N ASP A 241 -16.65 1.19 -33.11
CA ASP A 241 -16.91 2.38 -32.28
C ASP A 241 -15.67 3.26 -32.16
N PHE A 242 -14.51 2.67 -31.89
CA PHE A 242 -13.24 3.39 -31.78
C PHE A 242 -12.91 4.19 -33.05
N LEU A 243 -12.99 3.55 -34.22
CA LEU A 243 -12.69 4.19 -35.50
C LEU A 243 -13.70 5.31 -35.81
N THR A 244 -15.00 5.01 -35.69
CA THR A 244 -16.06 5.97 -35.98
C THR A 244 -16.01 7.18 -35.06
N ARG A 245 -15.88 6.97 -33.75
CA ARG A 245 -15.80 8.06 -32.76
C ARG A 245 -14.55 8.91 -32.96
N SER A 246 -13.40 8.30 -33.23
CA SER A 246 -12.15 9.03 -33.46
C SER A 246 -12.27 9.91 -34.70
N LEU A 247 -12.75 9.35 -35.82
CA LEU A 247 -12.98 10.11 -37.05
C LEU A 247 -13.97 11.25 -36.83
N GLN A 248 -15.11 10.99 -36.18
CA GLN A 248 -16.12 12.03 -35.87
C GLN A 248 -15.56 13.17 -35.00
N TRP A 249 -14.66 12.87 -34.07
CA TRP A 249 -14.03 13.89 -33.24
C TRP A 249 -13.12 14.80 -34.08
N PHE A 250 -12.24 14.22 -34.91
CA PHE A 250 -11.43 14.99 -35.86
C PHE A 250 -12.30 15.81 -36.81
N ASP A 251 -13.38 15.20 -37.30
CA ASP A 251 -14.34 15.84 -38.20
C ASP A 251 -14.96 17.10 -37.61
N ARG A 252 -15.34 17.03 -36.34
CA ARG A 252 -16.02 18.12 -35.62
C ARG A 252 -15.08 19.25 -35.23
N HIS A 253 -13.85 18.92 -34.84
CA HIS A 253 -12.96 19.88 -34.18
C HIS A 253 -11.77 20.33 -35.03
N LEU A 254 -11.43 19.60 -36.10
CA LEU A 254 -10.24 19.85 -36.91
C LEU A 254 -10.54 19.98 -38.42
N ARG A 255 -11.82 20.00 -38.83
CA ARG A 255 -12.17 20.42 -40.19
C ARG A 255 -11.91 21.91 -40.38
N GLY A 256 -10.90 22.25 -41.19
CA GLY A 256 -10.64 23.61 -41.64
C GLY A 256 -9.35 24.27 -41.11
N LEU A 257 -8.47 23.52 -40.43
CA LEU A 257 -7.03 23.82 -40.41
C LEU A 257 -6.39 23.34 -41.71
#